data_AF-A0A087TMJ0-F1
#
_entry.id   AF-A0A087TMJ0-F1
#
_cell.length_a   1.000
_cell.length_b   1.000
_cell.length_c   1.000
_cell.angle_alpha   90.00
_cell.angle_beta   90.00
_cell.angle_gamma   90.00
#
_symmetry.space_group_name_H-M   'P 1'
#
loop_
_entity.id
_entity.type
_entity.pdbx_description
1 polymer ?
#
loop_
_entity_poly.entity_id
_entity_poly.type
_entity_poly.pdbx_seq_one_letter_code
_entity_poly.pdbx_strand_id
1 'polypeptide(L)'
;MKSEFVNSTEKKYVSLVVLGDFGRSPRMQYHTLSLSKNSFQVDVVAYQGAEPHKQIRNDENVNLHYMRNVPRWIEYLPGLLRYVLKTVWQSFFLFWTLINISKINHIF
;
A
#
# COMPACT_ATOMS: atom_id res chain seq x y z
N MET A 1 11.74 -41.71 -10.29
CA MET A 1 12.84 -41.10 -11.06
C MET A 1 12.27 -39.85 -11.73
N LYS A 2 12.59 -38.66 -11.17
CA LYS A 2 12.56 -37.27 -11.73
C LYS A 2 11.31 -36.83 -12.53
N SER A 3 10.42 -35.97 -11.99
CA SER A 3 10.49 -34.50 -11.79
C SER A 3 9.99 -33.70 -13.01
N GLU A 4 8.95 -32.88 -12.79
CA GLU A 4 8.64 -31.55 -13.40
C GLU A 4 7.16 -31.22 -13.07
N PHE A 5 6.81 -30.64 -11.90
CA PHE A 5 6.90 -29.22 -11.53
C PHE A 5 6.47 -28.25 -12.64
N VAL A 6 5.20 -27.84 -12.65
CA VAL A 6 4.78 -26.43 -12.51
C VAL A 6 3.40 -26.43 -11.87
N ASN A 7 3.37 -26.33 -10.54
CA ASN A 7 2.19 -25.89 -9.82
C ASN A 7 2.05 -24.41 -10.17
N SER A 8 1.01 -24.00 -10.90
CA SER A 8 0.71 -22.60 -11.14
C SER A 8 0.26 -21.98 -9.81
N THR A 9 1.24 -21.64 -8.97
CA THR A 9 1.04 -20.77 -7.82
C THR A 9 0.56 -19.45 -8.38
N GLU A 10 -0.76 -19.21 -8.35
CA GLU A 10 -1.31 -17.88 -8.56
C GLU A 10 -0.54 -16.93 -7.66
N LYS A 11 0.27 -16.05 -8.26
CA LYS A 11 0.91 -14.97 -7.53
C LYS A 11 -0.20 -14.10 -6.99
N LYS A 12 -0.35 -14.10 -5.67
CA LYS A 12 -1.31 -13.26 -4.97
C LYS A 12 -0.63 -11.92 -4.68
N TYR A 13 -1.26 -10.86 -5.14
CA TYR A 13 -0.77 -9.49 -4.98
C TYR A 13 -1.50 -8.84 -3.81
N VAL A 14 -0.76 -8.16 -2.94
CA VAL A 14 -1.31 -7.42 -1.80
C VAL A 14 -0.72 -6.02 -1.81
N SER A 15 -1.58 -5.01 -1.78
CA SER A 15 -1.16 -3.62 -1.63
C SER A 15 -1.42 -3.16 -0.20
N LEU A 16 -0.36 -2.67 0.47
CA LEU A 16 -0.42 -2.13 1.82
C LEU A 16 -0.35 -0.61 1.75
N VAL A 17 -1.43 0.07 2.11
CA VAL A 17 -1.48 1.54 2.16
C VAL A 17 -1.26 1.99 3.60
N VAL A 18 -0.15 2.68 3.84
CA VAL A 18 0.19 3.23 5.16
C VAL A 18 0.15 4.76 5.07
N LEU A 19 -0.89 5.34 5.66
CA LEU A 19 -1.06 6.79 5.80
C LEU A 19 -0.13 7.35 6.91
N GLY A 20 1.16 7.01 6.86
CA GLY A 20 2.15 7.41 7.85
C GLY A 20 3.57 6.97 7.49
N ASP A 21 4.47 7.13 8.45
CA ASP A 21 5.88 6.75 8.33
C ASP A 21 6.04 5.23 8.44
N PHE A 22 6.21 4.56 7.30
CA PHE A 22 6.39 3.11 7.24
C PHE A 22 7.66 2.66 7.97
N GLY A 23 8.76 3.41 7.85
CA GLY A 23 10.03 3.11 8.52
C GLY A 23 9.94 3.16 10.05
N ARG A 24 9.00 3.93 10.60
CA ARG A 24 8.74 4.02 12.05
C ARG A 24 7.59 3.16 12.55
N SER A 25 7.00 2.33 11.68
CA SER A 25 5.92 1.41 12.06
C SER A 25 6.40 -0.05 12.03
N PRO A 26 6.98 -0.57 13.13
CA PRO A 26 7.37 -1.98 13.22
C PRO A 26 6.23 -2.95 12.89
N ARG A 27 4.99 -2.59 13.28
CA ARG A 27 3.81 -3.43 13.03
C ARG A 27 3.54 -3.63 11.53
N MET A 28 3.63 -2.56 10.73
CA MET A 28 3.43 -2.66 9.28
C MET A 28 4.61 -3.34 8.57
N GLN A 29 5.82 -3.16 9.10
CA GLN A 29 7.02 -3.83 8.60
C GLN A 29 6.94 -5.35 8.80
N TYR A 30 6.57 -5.82 9.99
CA TYR A 30 6.38 -7.26 10.23
C TYR A 30 5.23 -7.84 9.41
N HIS A 31 4.15 -7.08 9.22
CA HIS A 31 3.04 -7.52 8.38
C HIS A 31 3.49 -7.72 6.93
N THR A 32 4.22 -6.75 6.37
CA THR A 32 4.83 -6.82 5.03
C THR A 32 5.73 -8.05 4.89
N LEU A 33 6.61 -8.28 5.87
CA LEU A 33 7.50 -9.44 5.89
C LEU A 33 6.74 -10.77 5.98
N SER A 34 5.67 -10.84 6.79
CA SER A 34 4.86 -12.06 6.89
C SER A 34 4.14 -12.39 5.59
N LEU A 35 3.69 -11.37 4.84
CA LEU A 35 3.04 -11.55 3.54
C LEU A 35 4.05 -12.00 2.49
N SER A 36 5.21 -11.35 2.41
CA SER A 36 6.30 -11.77 1.51
C SER A 36 6.71 -13.23 1.74
N LYS A 37 6.88 -13.64 3.01
CA LYS A 37 7.21 -15.04 3.38
C LYS A 37 6.18 -16.06 2.92
N ASN A 38 4.92 -15.67 2.74
CA ASN A 38 3.85 -16.54 2.25
C ASN A 38 3.72 -16.49 0.70
N SER A 39 4.78 -16.10 -0.02
CA SER A 39 4.81 -16.01 -1.49
C SER A 39 3.83 -14.99 -2.08
N PHE A 40 3.47 -13.96 -1.30
CA PHE A 40 2.71 -12.82 -1.81
C PHE A 40 3.66 -11.76 -2.35
N GLN A 41 3.26 -11.11 -3.44
CA GLN A 41 3.93 -9.90 -3.92
C GLN A 41 3.29 -8.70 -3.22
N VAL A 42 4.09 -7.95 -2.46
CA VAL A 42 3.60 -6.89 -1.57
C VAL A 42 4.04 -5.52 -2.08
N ASP A 43 3.07 -4.70 -2.46
CA ASP A 43 3.30 -3.31 -2.84
C ASP A 43 2.96 -2.40 -1.67
N VAL A 44 3.98 -1.80 -1.05
CA VAL A 44 3.82 -0.90 0.09
C VAL A 44 3.77 0.54 -0.42
N VAL A 45 2.65 1.21 -0.18
CA VAL A 45 2.45 2.62 -0.48
C VAL A 45 2.45 3.39 0.84
N ALA A 46 3.47 4.23 1.06
CA ALA A 46 3.63 4.94 2.34
C ALA A 46 4.24 6.33 2.16
N TYR A 47 4.08 7.21 3.13
CA TYR A 47 4.77 8.50 3.09
C TYR A 47 6.30 8.33 3.23
N GLN A 48 7.04 9.20 2.55
CA GLN A 48 8.49 9.26 2.70
C GLN A 48 8.85 9.64 4.14
N GLY A 49 9.37 8.66 4.89
CA GLY A 49 9.69 8.78 6.31
C GLY A 49 11.08 8.22 6.61
N ALA A 50 11.20 7.44 7.68
CA ALA A 50 12.43 6.74 8.01
C ALA A 50 12.70 5.58 7.03
N GLU A 51 13.97 5.21 6.87
CA GLU A 51 14.31 4.03 6.07
C GLU A 51 13.76 2.76 6.75
N PRO A 52 13.05 1.88 6.02
CA PRO A 52 12.57 0.62 6.55
C PRO A 52 13.70 -0.37 6.82
N HIS A 53 13.38 -1.41 7.60
CA HIS A 53 14.35 -2.44 7.98
C HIS A 53 14.99 -3.12 6.76
N LYS A 54 16.29 -3.45 6.85
CA LYS A 54 17.08 -4.03 5.74
C LYS A 54 16.46 -5.27 5.12
N GLN A 55 15.73 -6.06 5.91
CA GLN A 55 15.04 -7.27 5.44
C GLN A 55 13.94 -6.96 4.42
N ILE A 56 13.27 -5.81 4.53
CA ILE A 56 12.23 -5.38 3.58
C ILE A 56 12.87 -4.82 2.31
N ARG A 57 13.98 -4.10 2.46
CA ARG A 57 14.72 -3.48 1.35
C ARG A 57 15.40 -4.51 0.44
N ASN A 58 15.80 -5.66 0.98
CA ASN A 58 16.47 -6.73 0.26
C ASN A 58 15.50 -7.80 -0.26
N ASP A 59 14.19 -7.64 -0.04
CA ASP A 59 13.19 -8.61 -0.45
C ASP A 59 12.70 -8.29 -1.86
N GLU A 60 12.94 -9.20 -2.80
CA GLU A 60 12.51 -9.04 -4.20
C GLU A 60 10.99 -9.07 -4.36
N ASN A 61 10.26 -9.58 -3.37
CA ASN A 61 8.79 -9.64 -3.40
C ASN A 61 8.14 -8.38 -2.81
N VAL A 62 8.94 -7.41 -2.32
CA VAL A 62 8.42 -6.18 -1.71
C VAL A 62 8.81 -4.96 -2.54
N ASN A 63 7.81 -4.26 -3.06
CA ASN A 63 8.01 -2.96 -3.70
C ASN A 63 7.60 -1.84 -2.76
N LEU A 64 8.51 -0.88 -2.56
CA LEU A 64 8.26 0.30 -1.72
C LEU A 64 8.00 1.53 -2.60
N HIS A 65 6.76 1.99 -2.60
CA HIS A 65 6.31 3.19 -3.28
C HIS A 65 6.13 4.33 -2.27
N TYR A 66 7.15 5.18 -2.17
CA TYR A 66 7.07 6.35 -1.31
C TYR A 66 6.20 7.44 -1.94
N MET A 67 5.07 7.73 -1.30
CA MET A 67 4.25 8.89 -1.59
C MET A 67 4.98 10.15 -1.14
N ARG A 68 5.12 11.12 -2.05
CA ARG A 68 5.61 12.45 -1.74
C ARG A 68 4.68 13.06 -0.69
N ASN A 69 5.28 13.59 0.38
CA ASN A 69 4.55 14.20 1.49
C ASN A 69 3.49 15.17 0.97
N VAL A 70 2.30 15.17 1.60
CA VAL A 70 1.23 16.10 1.27
C VAL A 70 1.80 17.52 1.23
N PRO A 71 1.61 18.28 0.13
CA PRO A 71 2.14 19.62 -0.01
C PRO A 71 1.72 20.47 1.19
N ARG A 72 2.69 21.09 1.86
CA ARG A 72 2.49 21.97 3.05
C ARG A 72 1.41 23.04 2.83
N TRP A 73 1.11 23.38 1.58
CA TRP A 73 0.01 24.28 1.19
C TRP A 73 -1.39 23.81 1.61
N ILE A 74 -1.60 22.51 1.86
CA ILE A 74 -2.86 21.96 2.38
C ILE A 74 -3.09 22.35 3.86
N GLU A 75 -2.03 22.64 4.63
CA GLU A 75 -2.16 23.17 5.99
C GLU A 75 -2.56 24.65 6.02
N TYR A 76 -2.34 25.39 4.92
CA TYR A 76 -2.72 26.80 4.80
C TYR A 76 -4.15 27.02 4.30
N LEU A 77 -4.91 25.96 4.00
CA LEU A 77 -6.31 26.08 3.57
C LEU A 77 -7.25 26.21 4.79
N PRO A 78 -8.23 27.14 4.77
CA PRO A 78 -9.19 27.32 5.85
C PRO A 78 -10.02 26.04 6.07
N GLY A 79 -10.22 25.67 7.34
CA GLY A 79 -10.69 24.35 7.76
C GLY A 79 -11.97 23.86 7.06
N LEU A 80 -12.96 24.73 6.84
CA LEU A 80 -14.21 24.38 6.14
C LEU A 80 -13.98 23.87 4.72
N LEU A 81 -13.15 24.55 3.94
CA LEU A 81 -12.79 24.12 2.59
C LEU A 81 -12.02 22.81 2.64
N ARG A 82 -11.10 22.63 3.60
CA ARG A 82 -10.37 21.36 3.79
C ARG A 82 -11.32 20.18 4.06
N TYR A 83 -12.34 20.34 4.89
CA TYR A 83 -13.31 19.28 5.18
C TYR A 83 -14.23 19.01 3.99
N VAL A 84 -14.74 20.04 3.32
CA VAL A 84 -15.62 19.88 2.16
C VAL A 84 -14.86 19.23 0.99
N LEU A 85 -13.66 19.72 0.66
CA LEU A 85 -12.86 19.13 -0.40
C LEU A 85 -12.44 17.70 -0.05
N LYS A 86 -12.10 17.41 1.21
CA LYS A 86 -11.77 16.05 1.65
C LYS A 86 -12.96 15.11 1.44
N THR A 87 -14.17 15.52 1.82
CA THR A 87 -15.37 14.70 1.67
C THR A 87 -15.75 14.52 0.19
N VAL A 88 -15.70 15.58 -0.61
CA VAL A 88 -16.01 15.52 -2.05
C VAL A 88 -14.98 14.65 -2.78
N TRP A 89 -13.69 14.83 -2.47
CA TRP A 89 -12.63 14.02 -3.05
C TRP A 89 -12.77 12.55 -2.66
N GLN A 90 -13.02 12.25 -1.39
CA GLN A 90 -13.22 10.89 -0.90
C GLN A 90 -14.45 10.23 -1.52
N SER A 91 -15.54 10.98 -1.70
CA SER A 91 -16.77 10.49 -2.33
C SER A 91 -16.58 10.23 -3.82
N PHE A 92 -15.88 11.13 -4.53
CA PHE A 92 -15.55 10.94 -5.94
C PHE A 92 -14.59 9.76 -6.16
N PHE A 93 -13.61 9.61 -5.28
CA PHE A 93 -12.67 8.48 -5.33
C PHE A 93 -13.38 7.16 -5.07
N LEU A 94 -14.27 7.08 -4.07
CA LEU A 94 -15.10 5.89 -3.81
C LEU A 94 -16.01 5.56 -4.99
N PHE A 95 -16.66 6.57 -5.57
CA PHE A 95 -17.55 6.40 -6.72
C PHE A 95 -16.79 5.92 -7.96
N TRP A 96 -15.66 6.55 -8.26
CA TRP A 96 -14.80 6.13 -9.37
C TRP A 96 -14.21 4.74 -9.14
N THR A 97 -13.76 4.45 -7.92
CA THR A 97 -13.26 3.14 -7.50
C THR A 97 -14.33 2.08 -7.69
N LEU A 98 -15.56 2.29 -7.18
CA LEU A 98 -16.67 1.35 -7.32
C LEU A 98 -17.02 1.07 -8.80
N ILE A 99 -16.98 2.10 -9.65
CA ILE A 99 -17.26 1.96 -11.09
C ILE A 99 -16.12 1.25 -11.83
N ASN A 100 -14.86 1.49 -11.46
CA ASN A 100 -13.72 0.81 -12.06
C ASN A 100 -13.54 -0.62 -11.53
N ILE A 101 -14.07 -0.91 -10.35
CA ILE A 101 -13.95 -2.20 -9.66
C ILE A 101 -15.17 -3.06 -9.95
N SER A 102 -15.30 -3.43 -11.21
CA SER A 102 -16.14 -4.56 -11.61
C SER A 102 -15.46 -5.92 -11.32
N LYS A 103 -14.32 -5.96 -10.60
CA LYS A 103 -13.57 -7.19 -10.24
C LYS A 103 -12.67 -7.04 -8.98
N ILE A 104 -13.21 -6.90 -7.76
CA ILE A 104 -12.38 -7.04 -6.54
C ILE A 104 -13.00 -8.07 -5.59
N ASN A 105 -12.19 -9.09 -5.25
CA ASN A 105 -12.60 -10.21 -4.39
C ASN A 105 -12.22 -10.04 -2.91
N HIS A 106 -11.29 -9.16 -2.50
CA HIS A 106 -11.06 -8.87 -1.07
C HIS A 106 -10.33 -7.52 -0.87
N ILE A 107 -10.76 -6.77 0.15
CA ILE A 107 -10.13 -5.54 0.65
C ILE A 107 -9.86 -5.78 2.14
N PHE A 108 -8.59 -5.65 2.56
CA PHE A 108 -8.15 -5.62 3.95
C PHE A 108 -7.50 -4.27 4.24
#